data_AF-A0A1I5AWP3-F1
#
_entry.id   AF-A0A1I5AWP3-F1
#
_cell.length_a   1.000
_cell.length_b   1.000
_cell.length_c   1.000
_cell.angle_alpha   90.00
_cell.angle_beta   90.00
_cell.angle_gamma   90.00
#
_symmetry.space_group_name_H-M   'P 1'
#
loop_
_entity.id
_entity.type
_entity.pdbx_description
1 polymer ?
#
loop_
_entity_poly.entity_id
_entity_poly.type
_entity_poly.pdbx_seq_one_letter_code
_entity_poly.pdbx_strand_id
1 'polypeptide(L)'
;MTVEMKPNPATGEIANLAADDLVTYQPMHPLDIEQAIRAIGERLEASIPALKELWEKRYAAERALIKAKAETMLRSKYDTVAEKRAEAELATLELRREFDAAKEILHAAEELQKALQARMFGFQNINRVQASLYNMGGGPR
;
A
#
# COMPACT_ATOMS: atom_id res chain seq x y z
N MET A 1 -17.70 -18.84 52.22
CA MET A 1 -16.53 -18.05 51.80
C MET A 1 -16.49 -18.11 50.29
N THR A 2 -17.22 -17.20 49.65
CA THR A 2 -17.46 -17.19 48.21
C THR A 2 -16.31 -16.44 47.57
N VAL A 3 -15.51 -17.14 46.75
CA VAL A 3 -14.42 -16.52 46.01
C VAL A 3 -15.05 -15.75 44.85
N GLU A 4 -15.15 -14.42 44.99
CA GLU A 4 -15.42 -13.54 43.85
C GLU A 4 -14.22 -13.60 42.90
N MET A 5 -14.36 -14.35 41.80
CA MET A 5 -13.45 -14.24 40.67
C MET A 5 -13.73 -12.89 39.99
N LYS A 6 -12.83 -11.91 40.20
CA LYS A 6 -12.81 -10.70 39.38
C LYS A 6 -12.58 -11.10 37.91
N PRO A 7 -13.40 -10.61 36.96
CA PRO A 7 -13.18 -10.89 35.56
C PRO A 7 -11.83 -10.33 35.12
N ASN A 8 -11.03 -11.21 34.51
CA ASN A 8 -9.74 -10.90 33.90
C ASN A 8 -9.95 -9.87 32.76
N PRO A 9 -9.25 -8.72 32.74
CA PRO A 9 -9.43 -7.69 31.71
C PRO A 9 -8.98 -8.13 30.31
N ALA A 10 -8.36 -9.30 30.17
CA ALA A 10 -7.83 -9.80 28.89
C ALA A 10 -8.89 -10.36 27.91
N THR A 11 -10.18 -10.31 28.23
CA THR A 11 -11.27 -10.80 27.34
C THR A 11 -12.28 -9.72 26.95
N GLY A 12 -11.98 -8.44 27.25
CA GLY A 12 -12.86 -7.30 26.99
C GLY A 12 -12.67 -6.63 25.63
N GLU A 13 -11.57 -6.86 24.92
CA GLU A 13 -11.30 -6.20 23.64
C GLU A 13 -12.09 -6.77 22.46
N ILE A 14 -12.59 -8.02 22.56
CA ILE A 14 -13.39 -8.63 21.48
C ILE A 14 -14.89 -8.29 21.62
N ALA A 15 -15.33 -7.82 22.79
CA ALA A 15 -16.75 -7.54 23.06
C ALA A 15 -17.15 -6.07 22.83
N ASN A 16 -16.18 -5.18 22.59
CA ASN A 16 -16.38 -3.76 22.27
C ASN A 16 -15.81 -3.41 20.89
N LEU A 17 -16.03 -4.27 19.89
CA LEU A 17 -16.31 -3.75 18.56
C LEU A 17 -17.60 -2.95 18.69
N ALA A 18 -17.44 -1.69 19.07
CA ALA A 18 -18.52 -0.76 19.28
C ALA A 18 -19.46 -0.88 18.07
N ALA A 19 -20.76 -0.93 18.34
CA ALA A 19 -21.81 -0.91 17.34
C ALA A 19 -21.73 0.30 16.36
N ASP A 20 -20.76 1.21 16.54
CA ASP A 20 -20.39 2.28 15.60
C ASP A 20 -19.50 1.82 14.44
N ASP A 21 -18.81 0.68 14.54
CA ASP A 21 -18.15 0.02 13.39
C ASP A 21 -19.15 -0.68 12.46
N LEU A 22 -20.44 -0.70 12.83
CA LEU A 22 -21.53 -0.96 11.89
C LEU A 22 -21.63 0.25 10.97
N VAL A 23 -20.84 0.20 9.89
CA VAL A 23 -20.91 1.00 8.66
C VAL A 23 -22.09 1.96 8.69
N THR A 24 -21.85 3.18 9.16
CA THR A 24 -22.81 4.28 8.99
C THR A 24 -22.82 4.58 7.49
N TYR A 25 -23.59 3.79 6.75
CA TYR A 25 -23.74 3.96 5.32
C TYR A 25 -24.48 5.28 5.10
N GLN A 26 -23.71 6.32 4.80
CA GLN A 26 -24.28 7.51 4.22
C GLN A 26 -24.52 7.21 2.74
N PRO A 27 -25.79 7.11 2.29
CA PRO A 27 -26.07 6.96 0.88
C PRO A 27 -25.50 8.18 0.15
N MET A 28 -24.49 7.96 -0.68
CA MET A 28 -24.02 8.98 -1.62
C MET A 28 -25.02 9.11 -2.76
N HIS A 29 -25.26 10.35 -3.17
CA HIS A 29 -26.05 10.63 -4.36
C HIS A 29 -25.29 10.12 -5.61
N PRO A 30 -25.98 9.59 -6.64
CA PRO A 30 -25.34 9.07 -7.85
C PRO A 30 -24.32 10.04 -8.47
N LEU A 31 -24.64 11.33 -8.47
CA LEU A 31 -23.74 12.38 -8.97
C LEU A 31 -22.42 12.46 -8.18
N ASP A 32 -22.47 12.31 -6.86
CA ASP A 32 -21.28 12.34 -6.01
C ASP A 32 -20.39 11.11 -6.26
N ILE A 33 -21.02 9.97 -6.55
CA ILE A 33 -20.32 8.73 -6.91
C ILE A 33 -19.58 8.90 -8.24
N GLU A 34 -20.23 9.48 -9.26
CA GLU A 34 -19.60 9.77 -10.55
C GLU A 34 -18.44 10.77 -10.41
N GLN A 35 -18.62 11.82 -9.60
CA GLN A 35 -17.53 12.76 -9.30
C GLN A 35 -16.36 12.06 -8.60
N ALA A 36 -16.63 11.17 -7.65
CA ALA A 36 -15.59 10.40 -6.97
C ALA A 36 -14.85 9.45 -7.91
N ILE A 37 -15.55 8.76 -8.81
CA ILE A 37 -14.95 7.89 -9.85
C ILE A 37 -14.02 8.72 -10.72
N ARG A 38 -14.50 9.86 -11.24
CA ARG A 38 -13.70 10.76 -12.08
C ARG A 38 -12.46 11.28 -11.35
N ALA A 39 -12.61 11.77 -10.12
CA ALA A 39 -11.50 12.28 -9.33
C ALA A 39 -10.44 11.22 -9.04
N ILE A 40 -10.85 9.97 -8.78
CA ILE A 40 -9.91 8.86 -8.60
C ILE A 40 -9.22 8.52 -9.92
N GLY A 41 -9.94 8.49 -11.04
CA GLY A 41 -9.37 8.27 -12.37
C GLY A 41 -8.30 9.30 -12.73
N GLU A 42 -8.61 10.59 -12.60
CA GLU A 42 -7.67 11.69 -12.84
C GLU A 42 -6.43 11.58 -11.93
N ARG A 43 -6.62 11.21 -10.66
CA ARG A 43 -5.50 11.00 -9.72
C ARG A 43 -4.62 9.81 -10.11
N LEU A 44 -5.22 8.71 -10.59
CA LEU A 44 -4.49 7.54 -11.04
C LEU A 44 -3.65 7.88 -12.28
N GLU A 45 -4.21 8.61 -13.25
CA GLU A 45 -3.47 9.08 -14.43
C GLU A 45 -2.33 10.03 -14.05
N ALA A 46 -2.61 10.99 -13.16
CA ALA A 46 -1.61 11.95 -12.68
C ALA A 46 -0.48 11.29 -11.86
N SER A 47 -0.69 10.09 -11.32
CA SER A 47 0.34 9.36 -10.56
C SER A 47 1.39 8.67 -11.43
N ILE A 48 1.15 8.50 -12.73
CA ILE A 48 2.06 7.75 -13.63
C ILE A 48 3.48 8.34 -13.65
N PRO A 49 3.68 9.67 -13.82
CA PRO A 49 5.01 10.25 -13.80
C PRO A 49 5.72 10.06 -12.46
N ALA A 50 5.00 10.18 -11.34
CA ALA A 50 5.55 9.99 -10.00
C ALA A 50 6.02 8.53 -9.78
N LEU A 51 5.22 7.54 -10.20
CA LEU A 51 5.62 6.13 -10.14
C LEU A 51 6.86 5.86 -10.99
N LYS A 52 6.93 6.44 -12.18
CA LYS A 52 8.11 6.31 -13.05
C LYS A 52 9.36 6.86 -12.35
N GLU A 53 9.28 8.02 -11.71
CA GLU A 53 10.37 8.60 -10.94
C GLU A 53 10.81 7.70 -9.77
N LEU A 54 9.85 7.10 -9.05
CA LEU A 54 10.14 6.16 -7.97
C LEU A 54 10.85 4.90 -8.47
N TRP A 55 10.42 4.35 -9.61
CA TRP A 55 11.11 3.24 -10.27
C TRP A 55 12.54 3.61 -10.66
N GLU A 56 12.74 4.78 -11.27
CA GLU A 56 14.06 5.28 -11.66
C GLU A 56 14.99 5.42 -10.45
N LYS A 57 14.50 5.99 -9.34
CA LYS A 57 15.24 6.10 -8.08
C LYS A 57 15.63 4.74 -7.51
N ARG A 58 14.69 3.78 -7.45
CA ARG A 58 14.97 2.43 -6.98
C ARG A 58 16.03 1.74 -7.84
N TYR A 59 15.92 1.83 -9.17
CA TYR A 59 16.91 1.25 -10.07
C TYR A 59 18.28 1.94 -9.98
N ALA A 60 18.31 3.25 -9.76
CA ALA A 60 19.56 3.98 -9.55
C ALA A 60 20.28 3.50 -8.28
N ALA A 61 19.55 3.40 -7.16
CA ALA A 61 20.09 2.88 -5.90
C ALA A 61 20.57 1.42 -6.03
N GLU A 62 19.80 0.58 -6.73
CA GLU A 62 20.20 -0.82 -6.98
C GLU A 62 21.50 -0.91 -7.78
N ARG A 63 21.63 -0.14 -8.87
CA ARG A 63 22.85 -0.12 -9.67
C ARG A 63 24.04 0.39 -8.88
N ALA A 64 23.85 1.42 -8.04
CA ALA A 64 24.90 1.94 -7.16
C ALA A 64 25.37 0.88 -6.17
N LEU A 65 24.44 0.19 -5.50
CA LEU A 65 24.74 -0.90 -4.57
C LEU A 65 25.50 -2.05 -5.26
N ILE A 66 25.00 -2.54 -6.40
CA ILE A 66 25.64 -3.65 -7.14
C ILE A 66 27.05 -3.26 -7.56
N LYS A 67 27.22 -2.06 -8.12
CA LYS A 67 28.53 -1.56 -8.55
C LYS A 67 29.50 -1.47 -7.36
N ALA A 68 29.10 -0.82 -6.28
CA ALA A 68 29.97 -0.64 -5.11
C ALA A 68 30.33 -1.98 -4.45
N LYS A 69 29.39 -2.92 -4.39
CA LYS A 69 29.64 -4.26 -3.81
C LYS A 69 30.65 -5.02 -4.67
N ALA A 70 30.49 -4.99 -5.99
CA ALA A 70 31.43 -5.62 -6.92
C ALA A 70 32.82 -4.98 -6.85
N GLU A 71 32.91 -3.65 -6.85
CA GLU A 71 34.19 -2.93 -6.73
C GLU A 71 34.90 -3.24 -5.41
N THR A 72 34.15 -3.33 -4.31
CA THR A 72 34.73 -3.68 -3.00
C THR A 72 35.25 -5.12 -3.00
N MET A 73 34.49 -6.07 -3.53
CA MET A 73 34.94 -7.46 -3.65
C MET A 73 36.20 -7.61 -4.51
N LEU A 74 36.34 -6.83 -5.59
CA LEU A 74 37.52 -6.85 -6.45
C LEU A 74 38.76 -6.24 -5.78
N ARG A 75 38.57 -5.27 -4.88
CA ARG A 75 39.65 -4.59 -4.15
C ARG A 75 40.02 -5.26 -2.83
N SER A 76 39.15 -6.14 -2.32
CA SER A 76 39.34 -6.87 -1.07
C SER A 76 40.68 -7.60 -1.03
N LYS A 77 41.38 -7.43 0.09
CA LYS A 77 42.67 -8.09 0.36
C LYS A 77 42.54 -9.44 1.06
N TYR A 78 41.34 -9.81 1.52
CA TYR A 78 41.11 -11.11 2.15
C TYR A 78 41.37 -12.28 1.19
N ASP A 79 41.72 -13.45 1.72
CA ASP A 79 42.05 -14.60 0.90
C ASP A 79 40.80 -15.40 0.50
N THR A 80 39.82 -15.52 1.39
CA THR A 80 38.62 -16.31 1.12
C THR A 80 37.48 -15.47 0.56
N VAL A 81 36.71 -16.05 -0.36
CA VAL A 81 35.53 -15.39 -0.96
C VAL A 81 34.49 -14.99 0.10
N ALA A 82 34.38 -15.77 1.18
CA ALA A 82 33.45 -15.48 2.28
C ALA A 82 33.82 -14.17 2.99
N GLU A 83 35.11 -13.98 3.31
CA GLU A 83 35.60 -12.75 3.93
C GLU A 83 35.48 -11.54 2.98
N LYS A 84 35.78 -11.71 1.68
CA LYS A 84 35.57 -10.64 0.69
C LYS A 84 34.11 -10.18 0.61
N ARG A 85 33.17 -11.13 0.72
CA ARG A 85 31.73 -10.83 0.71
C ARG A 85 31.32 -10.09 1.99
N ALA A 86 31.79 -10.54 3.14
CA ALA A 86 31.50 -9.87 4.41
C ALA A 86 32.04 -8.42 4.43
N GLU A 87 33.27 -8.21 3.93
CA GLU A 87 33.84 -6.86 3.77
C GLU A 87 32.98 -6.00 2.84
N ALA A 88 32.62 -6.53 1.66
CA ALA A 88 31.81 -5.79 0.70
C ALA A 88 30.40 -5.48 1.22
N GLU A 89 29.79 -6.38 2.00
CA GLU A 89 28.49 -6.15 2.63
C GLU A 89 28.57 -5.07 3.70
N LEU A 90 29.60 -5.09 4.54
CA LEU A 90 29.80 -4.07 5.56
C LEU A 90 30.06 -2.70 4.91
N ALA A 91 30.88 -2.65 3.87
CA ALA A 91 31.22 -1.41 3.16
C ALA A 91 30.05 -0.80 2.38
N THR A 92 29.08 -1.61 1.97
CA THR A 92 27.92 -1.16 1.18
C THR A 92 26.63 -1.06 1.98
N LEU A 93 26.71 -1.13 3.30
CA LEU A 93 25.53 -1.17 4.18
C LEU A 93 24.63 0.07 4.03
N GLU A 94 25.21 1.27 3.86
CA GLU A 94 24.42 2.48 3.63
C GLU A 94 23.72 2.47 2.26
N LEU A 95 24.40 2.05 1.19
CA LEU A 95 23.78 1.89 -0.13
C LEU A 95 22.68 0.83 -0.11
N ARG A 96 22.82 -0.19 0.74
CA ARG A 96 21.77 -1.19 0.94
C ARG A 96 20.54 -0.58 1.58
N ARG A 97 20.72 0.24 2.62
CA ARG A 97 19.62 0.98 3.26
C ARG A 97 18.93 1.92 2.29
N GLU A 98 19.68 2.65 1.47
CA GLU A 98 19.11 3.55 0.45
C GLU A 98 18.27 2.78 -0.59
N PHE A 99 18.77 1.63 -1.06
CA PHE A 99 18.03 0.75 -1.95
C PHE A 99 16.75 0.21 -1.30
N ASP A 100 16.84 -0.29 -0.06
CA ASP A 100 15.70 -0.85 0.65
C ASP A 100 14.64 0.23 0.93
N ALA A 101 15.04 1.44 1.32
CA ALA A 101 14.13 2.59 1.50
C ALA A 101 13.45 3.01 0.19
N ALA A 102 14.19 3.10 -0.91
CA ALA A 102 13.61 3.42 -2.22
C ALA A 102 12.61 2.35 -2.67
N LYS A 103 12.89 1.08 -2.37
CA LYS A 103 11.99 -0.04 -2.66
C LYS A 103 10.72 0.00 -1.80
N GLU A 104 10.83 0.32 -0.52
CA GLU A 104 9.69 0.46 0.38
C GLU A 104 8.75 1.58 -0.07
N ILE A 105 9.29 2.76 -0.41
CA ILE A 105 8.51 3.89 -0.91
C ILE A 105 7.78 3.52 -2.20
N LEU A 106 8.48 2.88 -3.14
CA LEU A 106 7.87 2.42 -4.39
C LEU A 106 6.72 1.43 -4.11
N HIS A 107 6.95 0.45 -3.24
CA HIS A 107 5.94 -0.55 -2.92
C HIS A 107 4.70 0.06 -2.27
N ALA A 108 4.87 0.99 -1.31
CA ALA A 108 3.77 1.72 -0.72
C ALA A 108 2.96 2.51 -1.75
N ALA A 109 3.62 3.11 -2.74
CA ALA A 109 2.96 3.82 -3.83
C ALA A 109 2.15 2.88 -4.75
N GLU A 110 2.68 1.70 -5.07
CA GLU A 110 1.97 0.67 -5.85
C GLU A 110 0.75 0.13 -5.11
N GLU A 111 0.87 -0.13 -3.81
CA GLU A 111 -0.26 -0.58 -2.99
C GLU A 111 -1.34 0.50 -2.89
N LEU A 112 -0.96 1.77 -2.77
CA LEU A 112 -1.91 2.88 -2.82
C LEU A 112 -2.64 2.95 -4.18
N GLN A 113 -1.93 2.74 -5.30
CA GLN A 113 -2.54 2.71 -6.62
C GLN A 113 -3.57 1.58 -6.74
N LYS A 114 -3.24 0.38 -6.25
CA LYS A 114 -4.16 -0.77 -6.22
C LYS A 114 -5.39 -0.49 -5.35
N ALA A 115 -5.19 0.11 -4.17
CA ALA A 115 -6.29 0.47 -3.27
C ALA A 115 -7.23 1.50 -3.91
N LEU A 116 -6.70 2.50 -4.62
CA LEU A 116 -7.48 3.49 -5.36
C LEU A 116 -8.27 2.84 -6.51
N GLN A 117 -7.65 1.94 -7.27
CA GLN A 117 -8.35 1.18 -8.32
C GLN A 117 -9.49 0.33 -7.73
N ALA A 118 -9.23 -0.40 -6.65
CA ALA A 118 -10.25 -1.20 -5.97
C ALA A 118 -11.42 -0.33 -5.47
N ARG A 119 -11.13 0.85 -4.91
CA ARG A 119 -12.14 1.82 -4.49
C ARG A 119 -12.96 2.34 -5.66
N MET A 120 -12.32 2.66 -6.78
CA MET A 120 -13.01 3.09 -8.01
C MET A 120 -13.95 2.00 -8.54
N PHE A 121 -13.50 0.74 -8.57
CA PHE A 121 -14.36 -0.39 -8.95
C PHE A 121 -15.52 -0.58 -7.98
N GLY A 122 -15.30 -0.39 -6.68
CA GLY A 122 -16.37 -0.35 -5.68
C GLY A 122 -17.45 0.68 -6.02
N PHE A 123 -17.03 1.91 -6.33
CA PHE A 123 -17.96 2.98 -6.72
C PHE A 123 -18.69 2.71 -8.03
N GLN A 124 -18.00 2.19 -9.07
CA GLN A 124 -18.64 1.80 -10.32
C GLN A 124 -19.73 0.73 -10.12
N ASN A 125 -19.47 -0.24 -9.25
CA ASN A 125 -20.45 -1.27 -8.92
C ASN A 125 -21.66 -0.71 -8.18
N ILE A 126 -21.46 0.17 -7.19
CA ILE A 126 -22.55 0.83 -6.47
C ILE A 126 -23.40 1.65 -7.45
N ASN A 127 -22.77 2.45 -8.31
CA ASN A 127 -23.47 3.28 -9.28
C ASN A 127 -24.33 2.44 -10.24
N ARG A 128 -23.80 1.32 -10.74
CA ARG A 128 -24.55 0.37 -11.58
C ARG A 128 -25.81 -0.17 -10.88
N VAL A 129 -25.71 -0.50 -9.59
CA VAL A 129 -26.86 -0.97 -8.81
C VAL A 129 -27.88 0.14 -8.61
N GLN A 130 -27.45 1.35 -8.26
CA GLN A 130 -28.35 2.50 -8.10
C GLN A 130 -29.10 2.81 -9.41
N ALA A 131 -28.40 2.87 -10.55
CA ALA A 131 -29.01 3.08 -11.86
C ALA A 131 -30.07 2.01 -12.20
N SER A 132 -29.81 0.74 -11.84
CA SER A 132 -30.77 -0.35 -12.01
C SER A 132 -32.05 -0.15 -11.17
N LEU A 133 -31.91 0.32 -9.92
CA LEU A 133 -33.05 0.58 -9.03
C LEU A 133 -33.94 1.71 -9.54
N TYR A 134 -33.34 2.81 -10.04
CA TYR A 134 -34.10 3.90 -10.66
C TYR A 134 -34.84 3.45 -11.92
N ASN A 135 -34.24 2.59 -12.74
CA ASN A 135 -34.88 2.04 -13.95
C ASN A 135 -36.01 1.04 -13.63
N MET A 136 -35.94 0.31 -12.52
CA MET A 136 -37.01 -0.59 -12.07
C MET A 136 -38.20 0.14 -11.44
N GLY A 137 -37.98 1.31 -10.82
CA GLY A 137 -39.03 2.14 -10.21
C GLY A 137 -39.84 2.99 -11.19
N GLY A 138 -39.40 3.13 -12.44
CA GLY A 138 -40.03 3.93 -13.50
C GLY A 138 -40.94 3.17 -14.47
N GLY A 139 -41.34 1.93 -14.16
CA GLY A 139 -42.28 1.17 -14.98
C GLY A 139 -43.68 1.83 -15.02
N PRO A 140 -44.37 1.84 -16.18
CA PRO A 140 -45.55 2.67 -16.39
C PRO A 140 -46.70 2.27 -15.44
N ARG A 141 -47.27 3.27 -14.76
CA ARG A 141 -48.65 3.25 -14.29
C ARG A 141 -49.50 4.05 -15.25
#